data_AF-A0AAD5MLE4-F1
#
_entry.id   AF-A0AAD5MLE4-F1
#
_cell.length_a   1.000
_cell.length_b   1.000
_cell.length_c   1.000
_cell.angle_alpha   90.00
_cell.angle_beta   90.00
_cell.angle_gamma   90.00
#
_symmetry.space_group_name_H-M   'P 1'
#
loop_
_entity.id
_entity.type
_entity.pdbx_description
1 polymer ?
#
loop_
_entity_poly.entity_id
_entity_poly.type
_entity_poly.pdbx_seq_one_letter_code
_entity_poly.pdbx_strand_id
1 'polypeptide(L)' 'MLKDLSEAGKNTGLRINRTESHFISNQWCNEEQLELDGFPITETTSYVYHGRSLNMENNMKEKLDR' A
#
# COMPACT_ATOMS: atom_id res chain seq x y z
N MET A 1 -5.28 3.19 -11.97
CA MET A 1 -4.74 1.86 -11.63
C MET A 1 -5.39 1.25 -10.39
N LEU A 2 -5.25 1.82 -9.18
CA LEU A 2 -5.87 1.23 -7.97
C LEU A 2 -7.40 1.19 -8.04
N LYS A 3 -8.03 2.28 -8.50
CA LYS A 3 -9.48 2.36 -8.72
C LYS A 3 -9.94 1.29 -9.72
N ASP A 4 -9.26 1.20 -10.86
CA ASP A 4 -9.53 0.20 -11.91
C ASP A 4 -9.39 -1.24 -11.39
N LEU A 5 -8.36 -1.52 -10.57
CA LEU A 5 -8.18 -2.83 -9.94
C LEU A 5 -9.31 -3.15 -8.95
N SER A 6 -9.72 -2.17 -8.15
CA SER A 6 -10.86 -2.31 -7.23
C SER A 6 -12.14 -2.59 -7.99
N GLU A 7 -12.38 -1.91 -9.12
CA GLU A 7 -13.54 -2.11 -9.98
C GLU A 7 -13.52 -3.50 -10.65
N ALA A 8 -12.39 -3.91 -11.23
CA ALA A 8 -12.23 -5.24 -11.80
C ALA A 8 -12.41 -6.35 -10.74
N GLY A 9 -11.91 -6.13 -9.52
CA GLY A 9 -12.13 -7.00 -8.37
C GLY A 9 -13.62 -7.14 -8.05
N LYS A 10 -14.34 -6.03 -7.95
CA LYS A 10 -15.80 -6.04 -7.67
C LYS A 10 -16.57 -6.83 -8.71
N ASN A 11 -16.21 -6.71 -9.99
CA ASN A 11 -16.84 -7.46 -11.09
C ASN A 11 -16.63 -8.98 -10.98
N THR A 12 -15.62 -9.43 -10.23
CA THR A 12 -15.33 -10.85 -9.98
C THR A 12 -15.73 -11.29 -8.57
N GLY A 13 -16.36 -10.42 -7.78
CA GLY A 13 -16.75 -10.68 -6.39
C GLY A 13 -15.61 -10.50 -5.36
N LEU A 14 -14.47 -9.95 -5.77
CA LEU A 14 -13.35 -9.62 -4.89
C LEU A 14 -13.43 -8.17 -4.41
N ARG A 15 -12.89 -7.90 -3.22
CA ARG A 15 -12.80 -6.54 -2.66
C ARG A 15 -11.48 -6.32 -1.95
N ILE A 16 -10.89 -5.15 -2.16
CA ILE A 16 -9.69 -4.72 -1.41
C ILE A 16 -10.09 -4.42 0.03
N ASN A 17 -9.40 -5.05 0.99
CA ASN A 17 -9.58 -4.75 2.41
C ASN A 17 -8.81 -3.47 2.76
N ARG A 18 -9.53 -2.37 2.91
CA ARG A 18 -8.95 -1.04 3.17
C ARG A 18 -8.33 -0.89 4.55
N THR A 19 -8.73 -1.70 5.53
CA THR A 19 -8.20 -1.62 6.90
C THR A 19 -6.83 -2.29 7.00
N GLU A 20 -6.62 -3.37 6.25
CA GLU A 20 -5.35 -4.10 6.20
C GLU A 20 -4.40 -3.52 5.12
N SER A 21 -4.96 -2.89 4.09
CA SER A 21 -4.17 -2.31 3.00
C SER A 21 -3.58 -0.98 3.42
N HIS A 22 -2.28 -0.84 3.19
CA HIS A 22 -1.52 0.39 3.37
C HIS A 22 -0.83 0.74 2.05
N PHE A 23 -0.49 2.01 1.84
CA PHE A 23 0.31 2.44 0.70
C PHE A 23 1.60 3.12 1.13
N ILE A 24 2.57 3.16 0.23
CA ILE A 24 3.84 3.85 0.43
C ILE A 24 3.98 4.86 -0.71
N SER A 25 4.26 6.12 -0.39
CA SER A 25 4.44 7.20 -1.36
C SER A 25 5.91 7.52 -1.60
N ASN A 26 6.19 8.28 -2.66
CA ASN A 26 7.47 8.92 -2.93
C ASN A 26 7.24 10.26 -3.62
N GLN A 27 8.32 10.93 -4.01
CA GLN A 27 8.29 12.22 -4.73
C GLN A 27 7.52 12.23 -6.05
N TRP A 28 7.19 11.06 -6.63
CA TRP A 28 6.35 10.96 -7.84
C TRP A 28 4.86 10.76 -7.50
N CYS A 29 4.52 10.57 -6.22
CA CYS A 29 3.14 10.56 -5.75
C CYS A 29 2.65 12.01 -5.65
N ASN A 30 1.85 12.42 -6.62
CA ASN A 30 1.24 13.77 -6.63
C ASN A 30 0.02 13.87 -5.69
N GLU A 31 -0.44 12.75 -5.14
CA GLU A 31 -1.60 12.70 -4.25
C GLU A 31 -1.14 12.80 -2.80
N GLU A 32 -1.62 13.81 -2.09
CA GLU A 32 -1.40 13.95 -0.63
C GLU A 32 -2.11 12.84 0.16
N GLN A 33 -3.18 12.27 -0.39
CA GLN A 33 -3.98 11.23 0.25
C GLN A 33 -4.60 10.29 -0.79
N LEU A 34 -4.29 9.00 -0.68
CA LEU A 34 -4.82 7.97 -1.57
C LEU A 34 -6.19 7.49 -1.08
N GLU A 35 -7.20 7.56 -1.95
CA GLU A 35 -8.58 7.18 -1.62
C GLU A 35 -9.11 6.03 -2.48
N LEU A 36 -9.86 5.13 -1.82
CA LEU A 36 -10.59 4.04 -2.46
C LEU A 36 -12.06 4.02 -2.02
N ASP A 37 -12.95 4.20 -3.00
CA ASP A 37 -14.39 4.34 -2.80
C ASP A 37 -14.78 5.52 -1.87
N GLY A 38 -14.01 6.61 -1.93
CA GLY A 38 -14.22 7.80 -1.08
C GLY A 38 -13.75 7.64 0.37
N PHE A 39 -12.98 6.58 0.67
CA PHE A 39 -12.35 6.38 1.97
C PHE A 39 -10.84 6.39 1.81
N PRO A 40 -10.10 7.05 2.73
CA PRO A 40 -8.65 7.08 2.65
C PRO A 40 -8.03 5.74 2.98
N ILE A 41 -6.90 5.46 2.35
CA ILE A 41 -6.00 4.35 2.69
C ILE A 41 -4.88 4.91 3.56
N THR A 42 -4.47 4.16 4.57
CA THR A 42 -3.40 4.59 5.47
C THR A 42 -2.04 4.53 4.76
N GLU A 43 -1.28 5.61 4.86
CA GLU A 43 0.12 5.65 4.42
C GLU A 43 1.04 4.96 5.44
N THR A 44 2.05 4.25 4.95
CA THR A 44 3.16 3.71 5.75
C THR A 44 4.50 4.08 5.13
N THR A 45 5.54 4.10 5.96
CA THR A 45 6.92 4.40 5.53
C THR A 45 7.70 3.16 5.11
N SER A 46 7.22 1.96 5.49
CA SER A 46 7.90 0.71 5.19
C SER A 46 6.98 -0.51 5.24
N TYR A 47 7.45 -1.59 4.61
CA TYR A 47 6.83 -2.91 4.66
C TYR A 47 7.87 -3.98 4.97
N VAL A 48 7.43 -5.14 5.48
CA VAL A 48 8.32 -6.25 5.78
C VAL A 48 8.33 -7.24 4.61
N TYR A 49 9.52 -7.54 4.10
CA TYR A 49 9.76 -8.56 3.08
C TYR A 49 10.95 -9.43 3.48
N HIS A 50 10.75 -10.76 3.49
CA HIS A 50 11.76 -11.72 3.97
C HIS A 50 12.35 -11.40 5.36
N GLY A 51 11.53 -10.83 6.24
CA GLY A 51 11.93 -10.41 7.59
C GLY A 51 12.78 -9.14 7.63
N ARG A 52 12.88 -8.40 6.53
CA ARG A 52 13.55 -7.09 6.48
C ARG A 52 12.54 -5.99 6.24
N SER A 53 12.69 -4.87 6.95
CA SER A 53 11.93 -3.66 6.66
C SER A 53 12.50 -2.98 5.41
N LEU A 54 11.62 -2.66 4.46
CA LEU A 54 11.90 -1.98 3.21
C LEU A 54 11.09 -0.69 3.12
N ASN A 55 11.73 0.41 2.72
CA ASN A 55 11.05 1.68 2.41
C ASN A 55 11.00 1.92 0.89
N MET A 56 10.43 3.05 0.47
CA MET A 56 10.31 3.39 -0.97
C MET A 56 11.65 3.73 -1.65
N GLU A 57 12.70 3.97 -0.86
CA GLU A 57 14.06 4.21 -1.35
C GLU A 57 14.85 2.89 -1.49
N ASN A 58 14.21 1.74 -1.27
CA ASN A 58 14.83 0.42 -1.27
C ASN A 58 15.94 0.25 -0.21
N ASN A 59 15.90 1.06 0.85
CA ASN A 59 16.79 0.91 2.00
C ASN A 59 16.36 -0.33 2.80
N MET A 60 17.19 -1.38 2.73
CA MET A 60 17.01 -2.60 3.50
C MET A 60 17.54 -2.42 4.92
N LYS A 61 16.66 -2.48 5.91
CA LYS A 61 17.09 -2.61 7.31
C LYS A 61 17.54 -4.03 7.63
N GLU A 62 18.22 -4.18 8.76
CA GLU A 62 18.60 -5.48 9.31
C GLU A 62 17.37 -6.38 9.49
N LYS A 63 17.63 -7.70 9.53
CA LYS A 63 16.56 -8.68 9.69
C LYS A 63 15.94 -8.49 11.07
N LEU A 64 14.62 -8.34 11.11
CA LEU A 64 13.86 -8.27 12.34
C LEU A 64 14.05 -9.60 13.08
N ASP A 65 14.48 -9.52 14.34
CA ASP A 65 14.44 -10.66 15.24
C ASP A 65 12.98 -10.92 15.61
N ARG A 66 12.53 -12.17 15.48
CA ARG A 66 11.11 -12.55 15.57
C ARG A 66 10.88 -13.50 16.74
#